data_AF-A0A528EC88-F1
#
_entry.id   AF-A0A528EC88-F1
#
_cell.length_a   1.000
_cell.length_b   1.000
_cell.length_c   1.000
_cell.angle_alpha   90.00
_cell.angle_beta   90.00
_cell.angle_gamma   90.00
#
_symmetry.space_group_name_H-M   'P 1'
#
loop_
_entity.id
_entity.type
_entity.pdbx_description
1 polymer ?
#
loop_
_entity_poly.entity_id
_entity_poly.type
_entity_poly.pdbx_seq_one_letter_code
_entity_poly.pdbx_strand_id
1 'polypeptide(L)'
;MPAMLVSLLARATEPSNDRGIGGTGWTAGTESDHGIGGTGIVGTIQRFGSIFVNDVRVAYAPDVPVWIDGVRAATSSLKIGHVVRVAVMQDADRVVTREIHVTSEVVGPVERASAGSILVLGQTVDTGSIPGTPQIKKGDIVAVYGIRRPDGKIVASLIEPRPTETRYLVRGLAVVRSGSLLVGRLSIGPRSSELANRRVELSLAKATGGYRVVRIEAEAPVPQAEVANVLYETFLRRQGRRLESGLGVSVDDKGTGPKSTGVVHAFLVVGFDRTGNIVSASRQANPGMRSPGQPGMPGQPPGSGSPSGPGMPGAPGGAPDGGPGGPGGPGGPGGPGAP
;
A
#
# COMPACT_ATOMS: atom_id res chain seq x y z
N MET A 1 -36.36 -5.18 44.29
CA MET A 1 -35.06 -4.49 44.18
C MET A 1 -34.27 -5.10 43.01
N PRO A 2 -34.19 -4.45 41.84
CA PRO A 2 -33.34 -4.95 40.76
C PRO A 2 -31.91 -4.42 40.91
N ALA A 3 -30.93 -5.32 40.83
CA ALA A 3 -29.51 -4.97 40.85
C ALA A 3 -29.11 -4.39 39.47
N MET A 4 -28.62 -3.15 39.46
CA MET A 4 -27.96 -2.55 38.30
C MET A 4 -26.62 -3.22 38.04
N LEU A 5 -26.42 -3.77 36.84
CA LEU A 5 -25.09 -4.12 36.34
C LEU A 5 -24.48 -2.86 35.71
N VAL A 6 -23.52 -2.25 36.41
CA VAL A 6 -22.70 -1.16 35.89
C VAL A 6 -21.72 -1.73 34.86
N SER A 7 -21.84 -1.29 33.61
CA SER A 7 -20.88 -1.61 32.55
C SER A 7 -19.59 -0.83 32.78
N LEU A 8 -18.49 -1.52 33.11
CA LEU A 8 -17.15 -0.91 33.10
C LEU A 8 -16.70 -0.75 31.64
N LEU A 9 -16.72 0.49 31.16
CA LEU A 9 -15.99 0.92 29.97
C LEU A 9 -14.50 0.93 30.30
N ALA A 10 -13.71 0.08 29.66
CA ALA A 10 -12.26 0.18 29.70
C ALA A 10 -11.82 1.46 28.99
N ARG A 11 -11.42 2.47 29.77
CA ARG A 11 -10.66 3.63 29.29
C ARG A 11 -9.22 3.19 29.05
N ALA A 12 -8.72 3.37 27.83
CA ALA A 12 -7.30 3.32 27.58
C ALA A 12 -6.64 4.51 28.32
N THR A 13 -5.76 4.19 29.27
CA THR A 13 -4.88 5.14 29.94
C THR A 13 -4.01 5.85 28.90
N GLU A 14 -4.00 7.18 28.93
CA GLU A 14 -3.17 8.01 28.06
C GLU A 14 -1.68 7.75 28.33
N PRO A 15 -0.85 7.48 27.30
CA PRO A 15 0.58 7.59 27.43
C PRO A 15 1.05 9.04 27.17
N SER A 16 2.00 9.42 28.02
CA SER A 16 2.78 10.63 28.10
C SER A 16 3.11 11.34 26.78
N ASN A 17 3.01 12.66 26.86
CA ASN A 17 3.41 13.66 25.87
C ASN A 17 4.93 13.65 25.66
N ASP A 18 5.44 12.74 24.82
CA ASP A 18 6.83 12.74 24.36
C ASP A 18 6.90 13.29 22.93
N ARG A 19 7.42 14.52 22.80
CA ARG A 19 7.73 15.16 21.52
C ARG A 19 9.09 14.68 21.03
N GLY A 20 9.14 13.45 20.55
CA GLY A 20 10.26 12.95 19.75
C GLY A 20 10.15 13.41 18.30
N ILE A 21 11.04 14.32 17.88
CA ILE A 21 11.37 14.54 16.47
C ILE A 21 12.53 13.60 16.14
N GLY A 22 12.36 12.66 15.21
CA GLY A 22 13.47 11.97 14.56
C GLY A 22 13.30 10.45 14.41
N GLY A 23 13.22 9.99 13.16
CA GLY A 23 13.30 8.57 12.80
C GLY A 23 12.08 8.01 12.02
N THR A 24 11.76 8.53 10.84
CA THR A 24 10.72 7.95 9.95
C THR A 24 11.25 6.75 9.13
N GLY A 25 12.16 5.96 9.70
CA GLY A 25 12.97 5.02 8.93
C GLY A 25 12.42 3.62 8.90
N TRP A 26 11.59 3.32 7.91
CA TRP A 26 11.66 1.98 7.33
C TRP A 26 13.10 1.74 6.84
N THR A 27 13.72 0.68 7.35
CA THR A 27 15.03 0.17 6.93
C THR A 27 14.85 -1.32 6.67
N ALA A 28 15.42 -1.84 5.58
CA ALA A 28 15.51 -3.29 5.44
C ALA A 28 16.36 -3.82 6.62
N GLY A 29 15.85 -4.82 7.35
CA GLY A 29 16.47 -5.29 8.59
C GLY A 29 17.93 -5.71 8.40
N THR A 30 18.78 -5.44 9.39
CA THR A 30 20.19 -5.88 9.43
C THR A 30 20.30 -7.23 10.15
N GLU A 31 21.26 -8.09 9.78
CA GLU A 31 21.47 -9.40 10.43
C GLU A 31 21.75 -9.33 11.95
N SER A 32 22.08 -8.14 12.47
CA SER A 32 22.35 -7.83 13.87
C SER A 32 21.14 -7.29 14.66
N ASP A 33 19.93 -7.33 14.12
CA ASP A 33 18.71 -6.97 14.87
C ASP A 33 18.41 -8.01 15.96
N HIS A 34 18.96 -7.79 17.16
CA HIS A 34 18.59 -8.52 18.37
C HIS A 34 17.19 -8.11 18.91
N GLY A 35 16.30 -7.59 18.05
CA GLY A 35 14.98 -7.08 18.39
C GLY A 35 13.89 -7.54 17.43
N ILE A 36 13.04 -8.45 17.89
CA ILE A 36 11.66 -8.77 17.43
C ILE A 36 11.44 -9.06 15.91
N GLY A 37 12.48 -9.28 15.10
CA GLY A 37 12.34 -9.96 13.80
C GLY A 37 12.36 -9.06 12.56
N GLY A 38 12.45 -9.71 11.40
CA GLY A 38 12.82 -9.09 10.12
C GLY A 38 11.84 -8.03 9.60
N THR A 39 12.20 -7.43 8.47
CA THR A 39 11.37 -6.43 7.78
C THR A 39 10.67 -7.06 6.59
N GLY A 40 9.40 -6.72 6.37
CA GLY A 40 8.63 -7.14 5.21
C GLY A 40 8.27 -5.98 4.27
N ILE A 41 7.95 -6.31 3.03
CA ILE A 41 7.30 -5.41 2.07
C ILE A 41 6.09 -6.12 1.48
N VAL A 42 4.96 -5.42 1.46
CA VAL A 42 3.74 -5.87 0.77
C VAL A 42 3.31 -4.80 -0.20
N GLY A 43 3.19 -5.14 -1.48
CA GLY A 43 2.83 -4.17 -2.50
C GLY A 43 2.93 -4.74 -3.91
N THR A 44 2.65 -3.88 -4.88
CA THR A 44 2.57 -4.22 -6.29
C THR A 44 3.94 -4.18 -6.94
N ILE A 45 4.26 -5.18 -7.77
CA ILE A 45 5.44 -5.12 -8.66
C ILE A 45 5.20 -4.03 -9.70
N GLN A 46 6.04 -3.00 -9.67
CA GLN A 46 5.96 -1.84 -10.55
C GLN A 46 6.77 -2.05 -11.84
N ARG A 47 7.93 -2.71 -11.75
CA ARG A 47 8.89 -2.93 -12.85
C ARG A 47 9.92 -4.02 -12.50
N PHE A 48 10.69 -4.45 -13.51
CA PHE A 48 11.69 -5.53 -13.45
C PHE A 48 13.15 -5.06 -13.57
N GLY A 49 14.10 -5.99 -13.35
CA GLY A 49 15.55 -5.75 -13.21
C GLY A 49 16.10 -6.10 -11.81
N SER A 50 15.48 -7.05 -11.09
CA SER A 50 15.02 -6.98 -9.68
C SER A 50 13.56 -6.54 -9.63
N ILE A 51 12.79 -6.95 -8.62
CA ILE A 51 11.42 -6.44 -8.47
C ILE A 51 11.48 -5.09 -7.77
N PHE A 52 10.70 -4.14 -8.27
CA PHE A 52 10.49 -2.86 -7.60
C PHE A 52 9.10 -2.86 -6.97
N VAL A 53 9.07 -2.74 -5.65
CA VAL A 53 7.86 -2.81 -4.83
C VAL A 53 7.89 -1.65 -3.85
N ASN A 54 6.85 -0.82 -3.85
CA ASN A 54 6.80 0.39 -3.02
C ASN A 54 8.02 1.32 -3.26
N ASP A 55 8.49 1.39 -4.51
CA ASP A 55 9.70 2.06 -4.96
C ASP A 55 11.03 1.51 -4.41
N VAL A 56 11.00 0.43 -3.62
CA VAL A 56 12.18 -0.28 -3.14
C VAL A 56 12.61 -1.31 -4.18
N ARG A 57 13.89 -1.27 -4.58
CA ARG A 57 14.50 -2.33 -5.42
C ARG A 57 14.84 -3.53 -4.54
N VAL A 58 14.14 -4.64 -4.73
CA VAL A 58 14.40 -5.89 -4.02
C VAL A 58 15.07 -6.88 -4.97
N ALA A 59 16.33 -7.18 -4.70
CA ALA A 59 17.10 -8.18 -5.42
C ALA A 59 16.79 -9.60 -4.93
N TYR A 60 16.95 -10.58 -5.81
CA TYR A 60 16.70 -12.00 -5.52
C TYR A 60 17.56 -12.86 -6.43
N ALA A 61 17.86 -14.08 -5.99
CA ALA A 61 18.61 -15.06 -6.78
C ALA A 61 17.77 -15.62 -7.93
N PRO A 62 18.36 -16.07 -9.05
CA PRO A 62 17.61 -16.62 -10.20
C PRO A 62 16.68 -17.79 -9.85
N ASP A 63 17.05 -18.59 -8.84
CA ASP A 63 16.35 -19.76 -8.34
C ASP A 63 15.45 -19.49 -7.12
N VAL A 64 15.25 -18.21 -6.77
CA VAL A 64 14.42 -17.81 -5.63
C VAL A 64 13.07 -18.53 -5.67
N PRO A 65 12.64 -19.17 -4.56
CA PRO A 65 11.31 -19.73 -4.46
C PRO A 65 10.24 -18.67 -4.71
N VAL A 66 9.30 -18.97 -5.61
CA VAL A 66 8.13 -18.13 -5.88
C VAL A 66 6.88 -18.97 -5.64
N TRP A 67 5.93 -18.42 -4.88
CA TRP A 67 4.60 -19.01 -4.73
C TRP A 67 3.54 -18.03 -5.18
N ILE A 68 2.61 -18.48 -6.01
CA ILE A 68 1.44 -17.71 -6.44
C ILE A 68 0.22 -18.36 -5.81
N ASP A 69 -0.44 -17.65 -4.89
CA ASP A 69 -1.58 -18.18 -4.12
C ASP A 69 -1.27 -19.54 -3.48
N GLY A 70 -0.06 -19.69 -2.94
CA GLY A 70 0.42 -20.90 -2.26
C GLY A 70 0.95 -22.01 -3.18
N VAL A 71 0.83 -21.86 -4.51
CA VAL A 71 1.33 -22.83 -5.49
C VAL A 71 2.72 -22.43 -5.97
N ARG A 72 3.68 -23.37 -5.97
CA ARG A 72 5.05 -23.12 -6.47
C ARG A 72 5.00 -22.71 -7.94
N ALA A 73 5.71 -21.65 -8.28
CA ALA A 73 5.84 -21.13 -9.63
C ALA A 73 7.30 -20.84 -9.99
N ALA A 74 7.57 -20.65 -11.28
CA ALA A 74 8.84 -20.16 -11.77
C ALA A 74 8.94 -18.64 -11.58
N THR A 75 10.16 -18.12 -11.46
CA THR A 75 10.42 -16.67 -11.41
C THR A 75 9.93 -15.94 -12.66
N SER A 76 9.95 -16.60 -13.82
CA SER A 76 9.39 -16.10 -15.08
C SER A 76 7.87 -15.91 -15.06
N SER A 77 7.17 -16.44 -14.06
CA SER A 77 5.73 -16.25 -13.90
C SER A 77 5.37 -14.93 -13.22
N LEU A 78 6.34 -14.21 -12.63
CA LEU A 78 6.12 -12.90 -12.04
C LEU A 78 5.73 -11.88 -13.11
N LYS A 79 4.78 -11.00 -12.79
CA LYS A 79 4.28 -9.96 -13.70
C LYS A 79 4.21 -8.60 -13.01
N ILE A 80 4.36 -7.53 -13.80
CA ILE A 80 3.99 -6.19 -13.34
C ILE A 80 2.50 -6.23 -12.97
N GLY A 81 2.16 -5.61 -11.85
CA GLY A 81 0.80 -5.63 -11.30
C GLY A 81 0.52 -6.78 -10.32
N HIS A 82 1.42 -7.77 -10.18
CA HIS A 82 1.32 -8.74 -9.09
C HIS A 82 1.51 -8.06 -7.73
N VAL A 83 0.68 -8.42 -6.76
CA VAL A 83 0.88 -8.01 -5.35
C VAL A 83 1.72 -9.06 -4.66
N VAL A 84 2.90 -8.67 -4.21
CA VAL A 84 3.86 -9.54 -3.52
C VAL A 84 3.93 -9.26 -2.03
N ARG A 85 4.37 -10.26 -1.29
CA ARG A 85 4.72 -10.24 0.13
C ARG A 85 6.08 -10.87 0.27
N VAL A 86 7.04 -10.08 0.73
CA VAL A 86 8.43 -10.50 0.81
C VAL A 86 8.99 -10.11 2.16
N ALA A 87 9.70 -11.05 2.80
CA ALA A 87 10.62 -10.71 3.86
C ALA A 87 11.91 -10.21 3.19
N VAL A 88 12.43 -9.10 3.70
CA VAL A 88 13.62 -8.46 3.16
C VAL A 88 14.68 -8.27 4.23
N MET A 89 15.91 -8.31 3.78
CA MET A 89 17.10 -8.04 4.58
C MET A 89 18.04 -7.13 3.81
N GLN A 90 18.85 -6.39 4.56
CA GLN A 90 19.93 -5.60 4.03
C GLN A 90 21.15 -6.52 3.83
N ASP A 91 21.60 -6.66 2.58
CA ASP A 91 22.84 -7.32 2.20
C ASP A 91 23.76 -6.28 1.55
N ALA A 92 24.79 -5.85 2.30
CA ALA A 92 25.61 -4.68 1.98
C ALA A 92 24.73 -3.45 1.66
N ASP A 93 24.80 -2.91 0.45
CA ASP A 93 24.00 -1.76 -0.01
C ASP A 93 22.72 -2.16 -0.77
N ARG A 94 22.31 -3.44 -0.69
CA ARG A 94 21.14 -3.95 -1.42
C ARG A 94 20.08 -4.50 -0.47
N VAL A 95 18.83 -4.25 -0.82
CA VAL A 95 17.69 -4.96 -0.22
C VAL A 95 17.51 -6.26 -0.98
N VAL A 96 17.57 -7.39 -0.29
CA VAL A 96 17.41 -8.72 -0.89
C VAL A 96 16.25 -9.46 -0.25
N THR A 97 15.68 -10.42 -0.99
CA THR A 97 14.72 -11.39 -0.47
C THR A 97 15.13 -12.81 -0.82
N ARG A 98 14.77 -13.75 0.06
CA ARG A 98 15.05 -15.18 -0.12
C ARG A 98 13.87 -15.94 -0.71
N GLU A 99 12.70 -15.30 -0.80
CA GLU A 99 11.47 -15.95 -1.26
C GLU A 99 10.40 -14.91 -1.64
N ILE A 100 9.52 -15.26 -2.59
CA ILE A 100 8.50 -14.32 -3.10
C ILE A 100 7.12 -14.96 -3.05
N HIS A 101 6.22 -14.38 -2.26
CA HIS A 101 4.81 -14.78 -2.24
C HIS A 101 3.96 -13.77 -3.02
N VAL A 102 3.33 -14.21 -4.10
CA VAL A 102 2.32 -13.45 -4.83
C VAL A 102 0.94 -13.82 -4.30
N THR A 103 0.11 -12.83 -3.95
CA THR A 103 -1.22 -13.05 -3.37
C THR A 103 -2.30 -12.29 -4.12
N SER A 104 -3.35 -13.01 -4.53
CA SER A 104 -4.59 -12.44 -5.07
C SER A 104 -5.52 -11.98 -3.94
N GLU A 105 -6.18 -10.82 -4.04
CA GLU A 105 -7.21 -10.42 -3.06
C GLU A 105 -8.49 -11.25 -3.21
N VAL A 106 -8.78 -11.72 -4.42
CA VAL A 106 -9.90 -12.63 -4.69
C VAL A 106 -9.58 -13.54 -5.88
N VAL A 107 -9.96 -14.81 -5.78
CA VAL A 107 -9.92 -15.79 -6.87
C VAL A 107 -11.29 -16.43 -6.97
N GLY A 108 -11.95 -16.31 -8.13
CA GLY A 108 -13.27 -16.91 -8.32
C GLY A 108 -14.00 -16.44 -9.58
N PRO A 109 -15.24 -16.91 -9.77
CA PRO A 109 -16.08 -16.54 -10.90
C PRO A 109 -16.51 -15.08 -10.83
N VAL A 110 -16.51 -14.45 -12.00
CA VAL A 110 -17.09 -13.12 -12.21
C VAL A 110 -18.61 -13.24 -12.16
N GLU A 111 -19.22 -12.58 -11.18
CA GLU A 111 -20.68 -12.52 -10.99
C GLU A 111 -21.32 -11.46 -11.89
N ARG A 112 -20.58 -10.37 -12.12
CA ARG A 112 -20.99 -9.24 -12.95
C ARG A 112 -19.77 -8.52 -13.50
N ALA A 113 -19.84 -8.10 -14.76
CA ALA A 113 -18.85 -7.24 -15.40
C ALA A 113 -19.53 -5.99 -15.97
N SER A 114 -18.85 -4.85 -15.85
CA SER A 114 -19.26 -3.54 -16.34
C SER A 114 -18.03 -2.73 -16.73
N ALA A 115 -18.19 -1.62 -17.45
CA ALA A 115 -17.07 -0.76 -17.78
C ALA A 115 -16.37 -0.26 -16.50
N GLY A 116 -15.08 -0.55 -16.37
CA GLY A 116 -14.27 -0.14 -15.23
C GLY A 116 -14.54 -0.87 -13.91
N SER A 117 -15.45 -1.85 -13.85
CA SER A 117 -15.67 -2.62 -12.60
C SER A 117 -16.21 -4.03 -12.83
N ILE A 118 -15.76 -4.96 -12.00
CA ILE A 118 -16.29 -6.32 -11.92
C ILE A 118 -16.68 -6.68 -10.49
N LEU A 119 -17.51 -7.73 -10.35
CA LEU A 119 -17.88 -8.33 -9.07
C LEU A 119 -17.41 -9.79 -9.08
N VAL A 120 -16.57 -10.17 -8.12
CA VAL A 120 -16.03 -11.53 -7.99
C VAL A 120 -16.25 -12.01 -6.57
N LEU A 121 -17.00 -13.10 -6.36
CA LEU A 121 -17.35 -13.62 -5.03
C LEU A 121 -17.87 -12.54 -4.05
N GLY A 122 -18.78 -11.68 -4.54
CA GLY A 122 -19.32 -10.56 -3.78
C GLY A 122 -18.36 -9.39 -3.53
N GLN A 123 -17.11 -9.46 -4.00
CA GLN A 123 -16.09 -8.41 -3.87
C GLN A 123 -16.16 -7.46 -5.07
N THR A 124 -16.34 -6.16 -4.80
CA THR A 124 -16.29 -5.14 -5.85
C THR A 124 -14.85 -4.85 -6.22
N VAL A 125 -14.55 -4.97 -7.50
CA VAL A 125 -13.22 -4.71 -8.06
C VAL A 125 -13.31 -3.52 -9.00
N ASP A 126 -12.43 -2.55 -8.81
CA ASP A 126 -12.16 -1.46 -9.72
C ASP A 126 -11.09 -1.90 -10.72
N THR A 127 -11.40 -1.78 -12.01
CA THR A 127 -10.53 -2.20 -13.11
C THR A 127 -10.07 -1.02 -13.95
N GLY A 128 -10.50 0.21 -13.61
CA GLY A 128 -10.22 1.40 -14.42
C GLY A 128 -8.73 1.76 -14.54
N SER A 129 -7.90 1.29 -13.59
CA SER A 129 -6.46 1.53 -13.59
C SER A 129 -5.65 0.50 -14.38
N ILE A 130 -6.26 -0.59 -14.87
CA ILE A 130 -5.54 -1.63 -15.61
C ILE A 130 -5.69 -1.38 -17.11
N PRO A 131 -4.60 -1.04 -17.82
CA PRO A 131 -4.65 -0.83 -19.27
C PRO A 131 -4.89 -2.16 -20.00
N GLY A 132 -5.74 -2.12 -21.04
CA GLY A 132 -5.91 -3.26 -21.95
C GLY A 132 -6.46 -4.52 -21.28
N THR A 133 -7.30 -4.40 -20.25
CA THR A 133 -7.94 -5.55 -19.63
C THR A 133 -8.64 -6.40 -20.70
N PRO A 134 -8.36 -7.72 -20.76
CA PRO A 134 -9.11 -8.63 -21.61
C PRO A 134 -10.60 -8.46 -21.36
N GLN A 135 -11.44 -8.79 -22.34
CA GLN A 135 -12.88 -8.75 -22.14
C GLN A 135 -13.30 -9.80 -21.10
N ILE A 136 -13.39 -9.39 -19.84
CA ILE A 136 -13.82 -10.22 -18.71
C ILE A 136 -15.34 -10.37 -18.79
N LYS A 137 -15.81 -11.61 -18.83
CA LYS A 137 -17.23 -11.96 -18.92
C LYS A 137 -17.72 -12.58 -17.62
N LYS A 138 -19.03 -12.51 -17.41
CA LYS A 138 -19.69 -13.23 -16.33
C LYS A 138 -19.41 -14.73 -16.48
N GLY A 139 -19.01 -15.38 -15.38
CA GLY A 139 -18.67 -16.80 -15.34
C GLY A 139 -17.17 -17.10 -15.47
N ASP A 140 -16.37 -16.17 -16.00
CA ASP A 140 -14.92 -16.34 -16.08
C ASP A 140 -14.34 -16.50 -14.67
N ILE A 141 -13.46 -17.47 -14.45
CA ILE A 141 -12.73 -17.59 -13.19
C ILE A 141 -11.49 -16.73 -13.31
N VAL A 142 -11.33 -15.78 -12.39
CA VAL A 142 -10.22 -14.83 -12.40
C VAL A 142 -9.53 -14.76 -11.04
N ALA A 143 -8.22 -14.55 -11.06
CA ALA A 143 -7.42 -14.09 -9.94
C ALA A 143 -7.24 -12.57 -10.06
N VAL A 144 -7.61 -11.85 -9.01
CA VAL A 144 -7.51 -10.39 -8.94
C VAL A 144 -6.40 -10.02 -7.97
N TYR A 145 -5.33 -9.44 -8.51
CA TYR A 145 -4.27 -8.80 -7.75
C TYR A 145 -4.61 -7.33 -7.62
N GLY A 146 -4.45 -6.78 -6.42
CA GLY A 146 -4.76 -5.39 -6.17
C GLY A 146 -4.74 -5.04 -4.69
N ILE A 147 -4.98 -3.76 -4.42
CA ILE A 147 -4.95 -3.20 -3.08
C ILE A 147 -6.35 -2.80 -2.67
N ARG A 148 -6.78 -3.27 -1.50
CA ARG A 148 -8.12 -2.99 -0.99
C ARG A 148 -8.20 -1.61 -0.36
N ARG A 149 -9.22 -0.86 -0.75
CA ARG A 149 -9.58 0.44 -0.18
C ARG A 149 -10.30 0.29 1.17
N PRO A 150 -10.34 1.34 2.00
CA PRO A 150 -11.09 1.33 3.26
C PRO A 150 -12.60 1.10 3.10
N ASP A 151 -13.17 1.41 1.93
CA ASP A 151 -14.57 1.11 1.60
C ASP A 151 -14.82 -0.35 1.16
N GLY A 152 -13.76 -1.17 1.13
CA GLY A 152 -13.81 -2.58 0.76
C GLY A 152 -13.66 -2.86 -0.74
N LYS A 153 -13.63 -1.83 -1.60
CA LYS A 153 -13.38 -1.99 -3.04
C LYS A 153 -11.91 -2.37 -3.28
N ILE A 154 -11.67 -3.36 -4.13
CA ILE A 154 -10.30 -3.74 -4.54
C ILE A 154 -9.93 -2.89 -5.75
N VAL A 155 -8.85 -2.11 -5.68
CA VAL A 155 -8.28 -1.47 -6.88
C VAL A 155 -7.32 -2.46 -7.49
N ALA A 156 -7.71 -3.01 -8.64
CA ALA A 156 -6.93 -4.06 -9.29
C ALA A 156 -5.68 -3.47 -9.97
N SER A 157 -4.58 -4.19 -9.82
CA SER A 157 -3.30 -3.93 -10.49
C SER A 157 -3.02 -4.96 -11.59
N LEU A 158 -3.58 -6.17 -11.46
CA LEU A 158 -3.57 -7.21 -12.50
C LEU A 158 -4.78 -8.13 -12.31
N ILE A 159 -5.34 -8.60 -13.43
CA ILE A 159 -6.36 -9.66 -13.42
C ILE A 159 -5.90 -10.76 -14.36
N GLU A 160 -5.88 -11.99 -13.86
CA GLU A 160 -5.46 -13.16 -14.63
C GLU A 160 -6.57 -14.21 -14.70
N PRO A 161 -6.81 -14.83 -15.86
CA PRO A 161 -7.73 -15.95 -15.94
C PRO A 161 -7.19 -17.16 -15.16
N ARG A 162 -8.11 -17.98 -14.65
CA ARG A 162 -7.82 -19.20 -13.92
C ARG A 162 -8.62 -20.38 -14.50
N PRO A 163 -8.08 -21.61 -14.44
CA PRO A 163 -8.86 -22.81 -14.79
C PRO A 163 -10.11 -22.94 -13.93
N THR A 164 -11.13 -23.62 -14.46
CA THR A 164 -12.41 -23.86 -13.77
C THR A 164 -12.28 -24.64 -12.46
N GLU A 165 -11.27 -25.51 -12.37
CA GLU A 165 -10.98 -26.33 -11.17
C GLU A 165 -10.25 -25.55 -10.06
N THR A 166 -9.97 -24.27 -10.26
CA THR A 166 -9.24 -23.45 -9.29
C THR A 166 -10.05 -23.29 -8.01
N ARG A 167 -9.39 -23.49 -6.86
CA ARG A 167 -9.99 -23.21 -5.55
C ARG A 167 -10.27 -21.73 -5.41
N TYR A 168 -11.46 -21.41 -4.92
CA TYR A 168 -11.87 -20.04 -4.74
C TYR A 168 -11.31 -19.47 -3.45
N LEU A 169 -10.96 -18.19 -3.49
CA LEU A 169 -10.29 -17.51 -2.40
C LEU A 169 -10.79 -16.08 -2.25
N VAL A 170 -10.90 -15.60 -1.02
CA VAL A 170 -11.12 -14.19 -0.70
C VAL A 170 -10.19 -13.81 0.46
N ARG A 171 -9.43 -12.72 0.30
CA ARG A 171 -8.66 -12.09 1.38
C ARG A 171 -9.28 -10.75 1.77
N GLY A 172 -9.18 -10.39 3.04
CA GLY A 172 -9.57 -9.06 3.50
C GLY A 172 -9.79 -8.98 5.00
N LEU A 173 -10.14 -7.79 5.47
CA LEU A 173 -10.42 -7.52 6.88
C LEU A 173 -11.74 -8.19 7.29
N ALA A 174 -11.69 -9.02 8.33
CA ALA A 174 -12.86 -9.59 8.96
C ALA A 174 -13.47 -8.57 9.94
N VAL A 175 -14.66 -8.09 9.64
CA VAL A 175 -15.37 -7.06 10.41
C VAL A 175 -16.65 -7.63 10.98
N VAL A 176 -16.90 -7.38 12.28
CA VAL A 176 -18.18 -7.74 12.91
C VAL A 176 -19.23 -6.70 12.54
N ARG A 177 -20.33 -7.11 11.90
CA ARG A 177 -21.51 -6.26 11.67
C ARG A 177 -22.79 -7.04 11.94
N SER A 178 -23.71 -6.42 12.67
CA SER A 178 -25.01 -7.00 13.02
C SER A 178 -24.90 -8.43 13.58
N GLY A 179 -23.88 -8.69 14.41
CA GLY A 179 -23.63 -10.00 15.03
C GLY A 179 -22.98 -11.06 14.15
N SER A 180 -22.69 -10.77 12.87
CA SER A 180 -21.99 -11.68 11.95
C SER A 180 -20.58 -11.16 11.64
N LEU A 181 -19.64 -12.07 11.40
CA LEU A 181 -18.31 -11.73 10.90
C LEU A 181 -18.35 -11.70 9.36
N LEU A 182 -17.83 -10.64 8.74
CA LEU A 182 -17.84 -10.47 7.29
C LEU A 182 -16.47 -10.10 6.74
N VAL A 183 -16.18 -10.55 5.51
CA VAL A 183 -15.08 -10.03 4.69
C VAL A 183 -15.67 -9.36 3.46
N GLY A 184 -15.58 -8.03 3.41
CA GLY A 184 -16.34 -7.24 2.44
C GLY A 184 -17.85 -7.44 2.65
N ARG A 185 -18.52 -8.09 1.69
CA ARG A 185 -19.95 -8.45 1.78
C ARG A 185 -20.22 -9.92 2.07
N LEU A 186 -19.16 -10.73 2.14
CA LEU A 186 -19.28 -12.17 2.38
C LEU A 186 -19.41 -12.43 3.88
N SER A 187 -20.52 -13.02 4.32
CA SER A 187 -20.67 -13.49 5.70
C SER A 187 -19.88 -14.79 5.88
N ILE A 188 -19.06 -14.85 6.92
CA ILE A 188 -18.19 -16.00 7.21
C ILE A 188 -18.55 -16.72 8.52
N GLY A 189 -19.70 -16.35 9.12
CA GLY A 189 -20.30 -17.08 10.23
C GLY A 189 -20.50 -16.24 11.51
N PRO A 190 -21.18 -16.82 12.52
CA PRO A 190 -21.43 -16.16 13.79
C PRO A 190 -20.19 -16.24 14.70
N ARG A 191 -19.46 -15.12 14.81
CA ARG A 191 -18.52 -14.80 15.90
C ARG A 191 -17.38 -15.80 16.17
N SER A 192 -16.32 -15.73 15.38
CA SER A 192 -14.97 -15.95 15.92
C SER A 192 -14.42 -14.58 16.36
N SER A 193 -14.30 -14.35 17.68
CA SER A 193 -13.74 -13.11 18.21
C SER A 193 -12.25 -12.98 17.91
N GLU A 194 -11.52 -14.09 17.82
CA GLU A 194 -10.08 -14.09 17.55
C GLU A 194 -9.70 -13.66 16.13
N LEU A 195 -10.66 -13.62 15.20
CA LEU A 195 -10.46 -13.15 13.83
C LEU A 195 -11.03 -11.74 13.59
N ALA A 196 -11.81 -11.20 14.52
CA ALA A 196 -12.37 -9.87 14.38
C ALA A 196 -11.26 -8.81 14.28
N ASN A 197 -11.42 -7.88 13.34
CA ASN A 197 -10.44 -6.82 13.02
C ASN A 197 -9.07 -7.35 12.57
N ARG A 198 -8.99 -8.60 12.12
CA ARG A 198 -7.80 -9.17 11.50
C ARG A 198 -8.04 -9.38 10.03
N ARG A 199 -6.97 -9.31 9.26
CA ARG A 199 -7.01 -9.79 7.89
C ARG A 199 -7.06 -11.31 7.89
N VAL A 200 -7.89 -11.86 7.01
CA VAL A 200 -8.11 -13.30 6.90
C VAL A 200 -8.04 -13.73 5.44
N GLU A 201 -7.69 -15.00 5.24
CA GLU A 201 -7.83 -15.70 3.99
C GLU A 201 -8.94 -16.75 4.11
N LEU A 202 -9.85 -16.71 3.15
CA LEU A 202 -10.99 -17.61 3.05
C LEU A 202 -10.78 -18.53 1.86
N SER A 203 -10.86 -19.84 2.06
CA SER A 203 -11.05 -20.79 0.97
C SER A 203 -12.53 -21.09 0.80
N LEU A 204 -13.04 -21.03 -0.42
CA LEU A 204 -14.45 -21.28 -0.73
C LEU A 204 -14.62 -22.45 -1.68
N ALA A 205 -15.76 -23.13 -1.57
CA ALA A 205 -16.24 -24.10 -2.54
C ALA A 205 -17.61 -23.68 -3.07
N LYS A 206 -17.89 -24.06 -4.31
CA LYS A 206 -19.21 -23.90 -4.91
C LYS A 206 -20.23 -24.73 -4.10
N ALA A 207 -21.40 -24.14 -3.83
CA ALA A 207 -22.50 -24.76 -3.12
C ALA A 207 -23.84 -24.42 -3.80
N THR A 208 -24.91 -25.12 -3.44
CA THR A 208 -26.26 -24.81 -3.94
C THR A 208 -26.62 -23.37 -3.54
N GLY A 209 -26.93 -22.52 -4.53
CA GLY A 209 -27.28 -21.11 -4.29
C GLY A 209 -26.11 -20.16 -4.03
N GLY A 210 -24.86 -20.58 -4.17
CA GLY A 210 -23.70 -19.67 -4.04
C GLY A 210 -22.39 -20.37 -3.69
N TYR A 211 -21.76 -19.91 -2.61
CA TYR A 211 -20.47 -20.41 -2.14
C TYR A 211 -20.52 -20.69 -0.64
N ARG A 212 -19.85 -21.75 -0.21
CA ARG A 212 -19.62 -22.04 1.21
C ARG A 212 -18.16 -21.82 1.55
N VAL A 213 -17.91 -21.28 2.73
CA VAL A 213 -16.55 -21.19 3.27
C VAL A 213 -16.12 -22.57 3.73
N VAL A 214 -14.95 -23.01 3.27
CA VAL A 214 -14.36 -24.32 3.59
C VAL A 214 -13.26 -24.17 4.64
N ARG A 215 -12.50 -23.08 4.59
CA ARG A 215 -11.41 -22.78 5.52
C ARG A 215 -11.33 -21.28 5.74
N ILE A 216 -10.99 -20.87 6.95
CA ILE A 216 -10.75 -19.49 7.35
C ILE A 216 -9.45 -19.48 8.14
N GLU A 217 -8.51 -18.64 7.75
CA GLU A 217 -7.24 -18.49 8.46
C GLU A 217 -6.90 -17.02 8.66
N ALA A 218 -6.24 -16.71 9.77
CA ALA A 218 -5.59 -15.41 9.92
C ALA A 218 -4.53 -15.25 8.83
N GLU A 219 -4.55 -14.12 8.15
CA GLU A 219 -3.62 -13.86 7.07
C GLU A 219 -2.27 -13.39 7.62
N ALA A 220 -1.21 -14.15 7.36
CA ALA A 220 0.15 -13.76 7.72
C ALA A 220 0.57 -12.48 6.94
N PRO A 221 1.23 -11.51 7.60
CA PRO A 221 1.76 -10.32 6.93
C PRO A 221 2.69 -10.68 5.77
N VAL A 222 3.63 -11.58 6.01
CA VAL A 222 4.47 -12.26 5.02
C VAL A 222 4.41 -13.75 5.30
N PRO A 223 3.94 -14.60 4.36
CA PRO A 223 3.92 -16.04 4.58
C PRO A 223 5.33 -16.59 4.79
N GLN A 224 5.47 -17.65 5.60
CA GLN A 224 6.73 -18.37 5.87
C GLN A 224 7.85 -17.55 6.55
N ALA A 225 7.60 -16.28 6.89
CA ALA A 225 8.55 -15.42 7.57
C ALA A 225 7.92 -14.69 8.76
N GLU A 226 8.66 -14.63 9.87
CA GLU A 226 8.32 -13.75 10.99
C GLU A 226 8.91 -12.36 10.76
N VAL A 227 8.03 -11.36 10.64
CA VAL A 227 8.41 -9.96 10.41
C VAL A 227 7.81 -9.07 11.48
N ALA A 228 8.64 -8.22 12.10
CA ALA A 228 8.18 -7.27 13.11
C ALA A 228 7.52 -6.05 12.46
N ASN A 229 8.02 -5.64 11.29
CA ASN A 229 7.58 -4.45 10.59
C ASN A 229 7.35 -4.75 9.12
N VAL A 230 6.27 -4.24 8.54
CA VAL A 230 5.97 -4.39 7.12
C VAL A 230 5.65 -3.04 6.49
N LEU A 231 6.31 -2.74 5.37
CA LEU A 231 5.96 -1.63 4.50
C LEU A 231 4.84 -2.06 3.55
N TYR A 232 3.63 -1.61 3.83
CA TYR A 232 2.45 -1.87 3.01
C TYR A 232 2.19 -0.77 2.00
N GLU A 233 1.92 -1.15 0.76
CA GLU A 233 1.10 -0.38 -0.16
C GLU A 233 -0.36 -0.40 0.30
N THR A 234 -1.01 0.76 0.36
CA THR A 234 -2.40 0.83 0.76
C THR A 234 -3.12 2.05 0.18
N PHE A 235 -4.43 2.13 0.46
CA PHE A 235 -5.22 3.33 0.27
C PHE A 235 -5.69 3.84 1.62
N LEU A 236 -5.63 5.16 1.79
CA LEU A 236 -6.14 5.85 2.96
C LEU A 236 -7.40 6.65 2.61
N ARG A 237 -8.37 6.62 3.53
CA ARG A 237 -9.55 7.49 3.48
C ARG A 237 -9.69 8.18 4.82
N ARG A 238 -9.98 9.48 4.77
CA ARG A 238 -10.25 10.26 5.97
C ARG A 238 -11.58 9.87 6.60
N GLN A 239 -11.55 9.60 7.91
CA GLN A 239 -12.71 9.42 8.76
C GLN A 239 -12.54 10.26 10.02
N GLY A 240 -13.16 11.44 10.04
CA GLY A 240 -12.95 12.44 11.08
C GLY A 240 -11.49 12.91 11.13
N ARG A 241 -10.82 12.67 12.26
CA ARG A 241 -9.41 13.04 12.50
C ARG A 241 -8.41 11.94 12.10
N ARG A 242 -8.89 10.77 11.70
CA ARG A 242 -8.08 9.61 11.37
C ARG A 242 -8.08 9.32 9.87
N LEU A 243 -7.03 8.67 9.42
CA LEU A 243 -6.92 8.08 8.08
C LEU A 243 -7.03 6.57 8.25
N GLU A 244 -8.10 5.99 7.72
CA GLU A 244 -8.33 4.55 7.75
C GLU A 244 -7.76 3.90 6.50
N SER A 245 -7.20 2.71 6.65
CA SER A 245 -6.69 1.86 5.57
C SER A 245 -7.59 0.65 5.32
N GLY A 246 -7.50 0.06 4.13
CA GLY A 246 -8.14 -1.24 3.84
C GLY A 246 -7.52 -2.42 4.60
N LEU A 247 -6.47 -2.19 5.39
CA LEU A 247 -5.84 -3.17 6.27
C LEU A 247 -6.54 -3.28 7.63
N GLY A 248 -7.50 -2.39 7.94
CA GLY A 248 -8.10 -2.29 9.27
C GLY A 248 -7.28 -1.44 10.25
N VAL A 249 -6.32 -0.69 9.73
CA VAL A 249 -5.42 0.17 10.50
C VAL A 249 -5.81 1.63 10.31
N SER A 250 -5.79 2.39 11.40
CA SER A 250 -6.02 3.83 11.39
C SER A 250 -4.78 4.57 11.88
N VAL A 251 -4.38 5.62 11.16
CA VAL A 251 -3.29 6.51 11.55
C VAL A 251 -3.83 7.93 11.77
N ASP A 252 -3.24 8.67 12.70
CA ASP A 252 -3.66 10.04 12.94
C ASP A 252 -3.19 10.96 11.80
N ASP A 253 -4.08 11.83 11.34
CA ASP A 253 -3.71 12.82 10.35
C ASP A 253 -3.01 14.01 11.01
N LYS A 254 -1.68 14.04 10.91
CA LYS A 254 -0.84 15.15 11.39
C LYS A 254 -0.73 16.31 10.40
N GLY A 255 -1.35 16.23 9.22
CA GLY A 255 -1.28 17.26 8.18
C GLY A 255 -2.10 18.53 8.49
N THR A 256 -1.54 19.69 8.20
CA THR A 256 -2.20 21.01 8.34
C THR A 256 -2.85 21.53 7.05
N GLY A 257 -2.69 20.82 5.91
CA GLY A 257 -3.20 21.22 4.60
C GLY A 257 -4.67 20.87 4.32
N PRO A 258 -5.19 21.21 3.11
CA PRO A 258 -6.58 20.95 2.71
C PRO A 258 -6.94 19.47 2.87
N LYS A 259 -7.98 19.20 3.67
CA LYS A 259 -8.35 17.85 4.10
C LYS A 259 -9.30 17.22 3.09
N SER A 260 -8.76 16.75 1.96
CA SER A 260 -9.53 15.91 1.04
C SER A 260 -10.10 14.70 1.79
N THR A 261 -11.38 14.41 1.55
CA THR A 261 -12.06 13.17 2.00
C THR A 261 -11.90 12.05 0.97
N GLY A 262 -11.24 12.34 -0.16
CA GLY A 262 -10.94 11.38 -1.20
C GLY A 262 -10.05 10.24 -0.71
N VAL A 263 -10.11 9.13 -1.43
CA VAL A 263 -9.22 8.00 -1.22
C VAL A 263 -7.87 8.31 -1.87
N VAL A 264 -6.80 8.19 -1.10
CA VAL A 264 -5.43 8.48 -1.56
C VAL A 264 -4.57 7.23 -1.47
N HIS A 265 -3.73 7.01 -2.48
CA HIS A 265 -2.69 5.97 -2.45
C HIS A 265 -1.59 6.37 -1.45
N ALA A 266 -1.08 5.42 -0.68
CA ALA A 266 -0.12 5.67 0.38
C ALA A 266 0.68 4.42 0.74
N PHE A 267 1.76 4.64 1.49
CA PHE A 267 2.53 3.58 2.13
C PHE A 267 2.45 3.69 3.65
N LEU A 268 2.29 2.57 4.32
CA LEU A 268 2.30 2.48 5.79
C LEU A 268 3.40 1.54 6.25
N VAL A 269 4.14 1.91 7.30
CA VAL A 269 4.90 0.96 8.10
C VAL A 269 3.97 0.46 9.20
N VAL A 270 3.74 -0.84 9.23
CA VAL A 270 2.87 -1.51 10.21
C VAL A 270 3.72 -2.45 11.05
N GLY A 271 3.70 -2.25 12.37
CA GLY A 271 4.39 -3.10 13.33
C GLY A 271 3.48 -4.19 13.89
N PHE A 272 4.02 -5.38 14.08
CA PHE A 272 3.33 -6.57 14.58
C PHE A 272 3.97 -7.10 15.87
N ASP A 273 3.15 -7.63 16.78
CA ASP A 273 3.64 -8.48 17.87
C ASP A 273 3.90 -9.92 17.41
N ARG A 274 4.47 -10.76 18.28
CA ARG A 274 4.77 -12.19 17.99
C ARG A 274 3.53 -13.04 17.68
N THR A 275 2.34 -12.56 18.02
CA THR A 275 1.07 -13.25 17.74
C THR A 275 0.43 -12.76 16.44
N GLY A 276 1.06 -11.80 15.77
CA GLY A 276 0.62 -11.21 14.51
C GLY A 276 -0.42 -10.11 14.68
N ASN A 277 -0.61 -9.55 15.89
CA ASN A 277 -1.48 -8.39 16.07
C ASN A 277 -0.74 -7.12 15.67
N ILE A 278 -1.49 -6.16 15.12
CA ILE A 278 -0.96 -4.85 14.77
C ILE A 278 -0.79 -4.04 16.05
N VAL A 279 0.44 -3.61 16.32
CA VAL A 279 0.80 -2.82 17.52
C VAL A 279 1.17 -1.37 17.19
N SER A 280 1.54 -1.09 15.94
CA SER A 280 1.87 0.26 15.50
C SER A 280 1.56 0.46 14.03
N ALA A 281 1.32 1.71 13.63
CA ALA A 281 1.23 2.08 12.24
C ALA A 281 1.60 3.55 12.04
N SER A 282 2.41 3.80 11.03
CA SER A 282 2.82 5.16 10.66
C SER A 282 2.84 5.31 9.15
N ARG A 283 2.51 6.52 8.68
CA ARG A 283 2.56 6.83 7.25
C ARG A 283 4.00 7.06 6.82
N GLN A 284 4.40 6.41 5.74
CA GLN A 284 5.71 6.58 5.13
C GLN A 284 5.62 7.57 3.96
N ALA A 285 6.56 8.51 3.89
CA ALA A 285 6.79 9.33 2.70
C ALA A 285 7.80 8.60 1.79
N ASN A 286 7.48 8.45 0.50
CA ASN A 286 8.31 7.92 -0.60
C ASN A 286 9.48 6.99 -0.17
N PRO A 287 9.21 5.69 0.02
CA PRO A 287 10.18 4.74 0.59
C PRO A 287 11.46 4.54 -0.25
N GLY A 288 11.37 4.71 -1.58
CA GLY A 288 12.47 4.49 -2.53
C GLY A 288 13.46 5.66 -2.68
N MET A 289 13.22 6.81 -2.05
CA MET A 289 14.14 7.97 -2.07
C MET A 289 14.90 8.07 -0.73
N ARG A 290 15.77 7.10 -0.45
CA ARG A 290 16.90 7.31 0.46
C ARG A 290 18.19 7.23 -0.36
N SER A 291 18.83 8.37 -0.58
CA SER A 291 20.21 8.41 -1.06
C SER A 291 21.12 7.81 0.01
N PRO A 292 22.00 6.86 -0.32
CA PRO A 292 23.12 6.50 0.55
C PRO A 292 24.05 7.72 0.63
N GLY A 293 24.25 8.25 1.83
CA GLY A 293 25.27 9.27 2.10
C GLY A 293 24.75 10.69 2.25
N GLN A 294 24.37 11.05 3.48
CA GLN A 294 24.74 12.36 4.01
C GLN A 294 25.31 12.13 5.41
N PRO A 295 26.64 12.13 5.59
CA PRO A 295 27.25 12.29 6.90
C PRO A 295 26.72 13.57 7.52
N GLY A 296 26.24 13.48 8.76
CA GLY A 296 25.70 14.63 9.50
C GLY A 296 26.68 15.81 9.45
N MET A 297 26.21 16.98 9.02
CA MET A 297 26.98 18.20 9.21
C MET A 297 27.12 18.44 10.72
N PRO A 298 28.33 18.58 11.25
CA PRO A 298 28.54 19.02 12.63
C PRO A 298 27.97 20.42 12.82
N GLY A 299 27.32 20.63 13.97
CA GLY A 299 26.64 21.86 14.34
C GLY A 299 27.53 23.10 14.19
N GLN A 300 26.97 24.12 13.55
CA GLN A 300 27.57 25.44 13.44
C GLN A 300 27.51 26.11 14.83
N PRO A 301 28.64 26.57 15.41
CA PRO A 301 28.63 27.27 16.69
C PRO A 301 27.95 28.64 16.55
N PRO A 302 27.42 29.23 17.65
CA PRO A 302 26.76 30.53 17.59
C PRO A 302 27.75 31.62 17.17
N GLY A 303 27.47 32.25 16.03
CA GLY A 303 28.25 33.39 15.54
C GLY A 303 28.18 34.56 16.52
N SER A 304 29.34 34.94 17.02
CA SER A 304 29.62 36.16 17.79
C SER A 304 29.22 37.41 17.00
N GLY A 305 28.78 38.42 17.75
CA GLY A 305 28.10 39.61 17.25
C GLY A 305 28.83 40.44 16.20
N SER A 306 28.03 41.00 15.30
CA SER A 306 28.40 42.11 14.43
C SER A 306 28.53 43.42 15.22
N PRO A 307 29.56 44.24 14.98
CA PRO A 307 29.53 45.65 15.31
C PRO A 307 28.91 46.46 14.16
N SER A 308 27.98 47.31 14.56
CA SER A 308 27.31 48.38 13.83
C SER A 308 28.26 49.42 13.19
N GLY A 309 27.84 49.95 12.03
CA GLY A 309 28.35 51.19 11.45
C GLY A 309 27.61 51.59 10.15
N PRO A 310 27.40 52.88 9.83
CA PRO A 310 26.06 53.39 9.48
C PRO A 310 25.90 54.06 8.10
N GLY A 311 24.63 54.14 7.63
CA GLY A 311 24.06 55.39 7.09
C GLY A 311 24.09 55.71 5.58
N MET A 312 23.07 55.25 4.84
CA MET A 312 22.14 56.05 3.98
C MET A 312 22.68 56.89 2.76
N PRO A 313 21.84 57.52 1.91
CA PRO A 313 21.23 56.97 0.68
C PRO A 313 21.53 57.77 -0.63
N GLY A 314 21.22 57.22 -1.81
CA GLY A 314 21.11 58.03 -3.04
C GLY A 314 20.72 57.26 -4.31
N ALA A 315 19.57 57.61 -4.90
CA ALA A 315 19.23 57.43 -6.32
C ALA A 315 19.29 58.83 -6.99
N PRO A 316 18.99 59.07 -8.29
CA PRO A 316 18.68 58.19 -9.43
C PRO A 316 19.38 58.59 -10.77
N GLY A 317 19.14 57.84 -11.86
CA GLY A 317 19.05 58.41 -13.22
C GLY A 317 19.96 57.81 -14.31
N GLY A 318 19.37 57.55 -15.48
CA GLY A 318 20.11 57.45 -16.75
C GLY A 318 19.65 56.36 -17.72
N ALA A 319 18.75 56.70 -18.64
CA ALA A 319 18.58 56.09 -19.98
C ALA A 319 18.68 57.23 -21.01
N PRO A 320 18.63 57.03 -22.34
CA PRO A 320 18.81 55.85 -23.21
C PRO A 320 19.81 56.13 -24.37
N ASP A 321 19.94 55.22 -25.35
CA ASP A 321 20.28 55.39 -26.79
C ASP A 321 21.04 54.14 -27.28
N GLY A 322 20.82 53.53 -28.45
CA GLY A 322 19.94 53.75 -29.59
C GLY A 322 20.16 52.58 -30.57
N GLY A 323 19.12 52.18 -31.32
CA GLY A 323 19.27 51.35 -32.53
C GLY A 323 19.87 52.18 -33.69
N PRO A 324 19.96 51.69 -34.95
CA PRO A 324 19.03 50.74 -35.59
C PRO A 324 19.68 49.72 -36.56
N GLY A 325 18.87 48.82 -37.15
CA GLY A 325 19.22 48.15 -38.42
C GLY A 325 18.61 46.77 -38.68
N GLY A 326 17.32 46.70 -39.04
CA GLY A 326 16.84 45.68 -40.02
C GLY A 326 17.20 46.11 -41.46
N PRO A 327 16.74 45.47 -42.56
CA PRO A 327 15.57 44.58 -42.75
C PRO A 327 15.94 43.27 -43.50
N GLY A 328 15.10 42.30 -43.86
CA GLY A 328 13.65 42.11 -43.93
C GLY A 328 13.37 40.72 -44.54
N GLY A 329 12.14 40.20 -44.36
CA GLY A 329 11.64 38.94 -44.95
C GLY A 329 11.34 39.07 -46.46
N PRO A 330 10.27 38.46 -47.04
CA PRO A 330 9.20 37.64 -46.46
C PRO A 330 8.81 36.39 -47.31
N GLY A 331 7.80 35.62 -46.89
CA GLY A 331 7.04 34.75 -47.80
C GLY A 331 6.24 33.65 -47.13
N GLY A 332 4.92 33.84 -47.01
CA GLY A 332 3.96 32.91 -46.41
C GLY A 332 3.38 31.86 -47.39
N PRO A 333 2.05 31.60 -47.38
CA PRO A 333 1.47 30.35 -46.87
C PRO A 333 0.71 29.52 -47.94
N GLY A 334 0.35 28.27 -47.64
CA GLY A 334 -0.50 27.47 -48.54
C GLY A 334 -1.09 26.17 -47.96
N GLY A 335 -2.29 26.29 -47.39
CA GLY A 335 -3.56 25.56 -47.67
C GLY A 335 -3.69 24.02 -47.87
N PRO A 336 -4.94 23.49 -47.79
CA PRO A 336 -5.27 22.08 -47.53
C PRO A 336 -5.78 21.29 -48.76
N GLY A 337 -5.96 19.96 -48.65
CA GLY A 337 -6.81 19.17 -49.56
C GLY A 337 -6.62 17.65 -49.50
N ALA A 338 -7.72 16.92 -49.31
CA ALA A 338 -7.87 15.46 -49.40
C ALA A 338 -7.94 14.97 -50.88
N PRO A 339 -8.04 13.65 -51.15
CA PRO A 339 -9.26 12.85 -50.93
C PRO A 339 -9.08 11.63 -50.02
#